data_AF-A0AAN7VCG1-F1
#
_entry.id   AF-A0AAN7VCG1-F1
#
_cell.length_a   1.000
_cell.length_b   1.000
_cell.length_c   1.000
_cell.angle_alpha   90.00
_cell.angle_beta   90.00
_cell.angle_gamma   90.00
#
_symmetry.space_group_name_H-M   'P 1'
#
loop_
_entity.id
_entity.type
_entity.pdbx_description
1 polymer ?
#
loop_
_entity_poly.entity_id
_entity_poly.type
_entity_poly.pdbx_seq_one_letter_code
_entity_poly.pdbx_strand_id
1 'polypeptide(L)'
;MVFTSEQDAFILMAHFRSGTRNPDGTWSYSLQSCIEQFSEAFPDVNIEYDAFKKHRLRLIARYENKHCICKGKSTGRPTVLTEEVVNDIQQRIQQSPKKSIPQLSAQTVVVGVQASVRKQVGLISNDDPLDIHQNDQTDHYVWLTGVVA
;
A
#
# COMPACT_ATOMS: atom_id res chain seq x y z
N MET A 1 15.70 9.73 -2.05
CA MET A 1 16.12 8.44 -2.63
C MET A 1 15.11 7.36 -2.24
N VAL A 2 14.70 6.51 -3.20
CA VAL A 2 13.79 5.39 -2.94
C VAL A 2 14.61 4.10 -3.06
N PHE A 3 14.73 3.38 -1.95
CA PHE A 3 15.38 2.06 -1.93
C PHE A 3 14.36 0.97 -2.24
N THR A 4 14.79 -0.05 -2.97
CA THR A 4 14.00 -1.27 -3.21
C THR A 4 13.95 -2.14 -1.95
N SER A 5 13.02 -3.10 -1.90
CA SER A 5 12.95 -4.05 -0.78
C SER A 5 14.20 -4.92 -0.66
N GLU A 6 14.82 -5.26 -1.78
CA GLU A 6 16.08 -6.00 -1.83
C GLU A 6 17.23 -5.18 -1.25
N GLN A 7 17.32 -3.90 -1.64
CA GLN A 7 18.29 -2.97 -1.07
C GLN A 7 18.06 -2.76 0.43
N ASP A 8 16.80 -2.65 0.88
CA ASP A 8 16.47 -2.55 2.31
C ASP A 8 17.00 -3.78 3.09
N ALA A 9 16.79 -4.98 2.55
CA ALA A 9 17.30 -6.21 3.15
C ALA A 9 18.83 -6.24 3.18
N PHE A 10 19.48 -5.85 2.08
CA PHE A 10 20.93 -5.80 2.00
C PHE A 10 21.52 -4.80 2.99
N ILE A 11 20.98 -3.58 3.08
CA ILE A 11 21.45 -2.54 4.01
C ILE A 11 21.39 -3.04 5.45
N LEU A 12 20.32 -3.72 5.83
CA LEU A 12 20.19 -4.27 7.18
C LEU A 12 21.22 -5.38 7.44
N MET A 13 21.42 -6.27 6.48
CA MET A 13 22.44 -7.32 6.57
C MET A 13 23.86 -6.75 6.67
N ALA A 14 24.21 -5.80 5.80
CA ALA A 14 25.51 -5.13 5.80
C ALA A 14 25.76 -4.37 7.10
N HIS A 15 24.73 -3.76 7.69
CA HIS A 15 24.81 -3.13 9.00
C HIS A 15 25.25 -4.12 10.08
N PHE A 16 24.55 -5.24 10.25
CA PHE A 16 24.91 -6.23 11.27
C PHE A 16 26.24 -6.92 10.99
N ARG A 17 26.60 -7.13 9.72
CA ARG A 17 27.91 -7.66 9.32
C ARG A 17 29.07 -6.73 9.70
N SER A 18 28.84 -5.42 9.72
CA SER A 18 29.83 -4.44 10.17
C SER A 18 30.03 -4.39 11.70
N GLY A 19 29.29 -5.23 12.44
CA GLY A 19 29.32 -5.28 13.89
C GLY A 19 30.67 -5.74 14.41
N THR A 20 31.31 -4.90 15.22
CA THR A 20 32.52 -5.24 15.98
C THR A 20 32.18 -5.22 17.46
N ARG A 21 32.63 -6.27 18.18
CA ARG A 21 32.42 -6.36 19.62
C ARG A 21 33.50 -5.56 20.35
N ASN A 22 33.07 -4.60 21.15
CA ASN A 22 33.95 -3.77 21.95
C ASN A 22 34.39 -4.51 23.23
N PRO A 23 35.50 -4.11 23.88
CA PRO A 23 35.99 -4.74 25.10
C PRO A 23 35.02 -4.71 26.28
N ASP A 24 34.13 -3.72 26.33
CA ASP A 24 33.07 -3.58 27.33
C ASP A 24 31.87 -4.53 27.10
N GLY A 25 31.91 -5.33 26.03
CA GLY A 25 30.84 -6.25 25.65
C GLY A 25 29.76 -5.63 24.78
N THR A 26 29.82 -4.33 24.48
CA THR A 26 28.89 -3.65 23.57
C THR A 26 29.23 -3.92 22.10
N TRP A 27 28.29 -3.64 21.20
CA TRP A 27 28.50 -3.75 19.75
C TRP A 27 28.61 -2.36 19.13
N SER A 28 29.64 -2.15 18.32
CA SER A 28 29.77 -0.98 17.45
C SER A 28 29.54 -1.39 16.00
N TYR A 29 28.85 -0.54 15.24
CA TYR A 29 28.52 -0.80 13.84
C TYR A 29 29.04 0.35 12.95
N SER A 30 29.73 0.01 11.87
CA SER A 30 30.35 0.99 10.98
C SER A 30 29.41 1.41 9.86
N LEU A 31 29.11 2.72 9.77
CA LEU A 31 28.40 3.29 8.61
C LEU A 31 29.22 3.17 7.34
N GLN A 32 30.53 3.44 7.43
CA GLN A 32 31.41 3.43 6.27
C GLN A 32 31.48 2.03 5.65
N SER A 33 31.71 1.00 6.46
CA SER A 33 31.74 -0.39 5.98
C SER A 33 30.41 -0.82 5.35
N CYS A 34 29.28 -0.34 5.89
CA CYS A 34 27.96 -0.61 5.33
C CYS A 34 27.76 0.07 3.96
N ILE A 35 28.24 1.32 3.79
CA ILE A 35 28.19 2.05 2.52
C ILE A 35 29.09 1.37 1.48
N GLU A 36 30.30 0.96 1.86
CA GLU A 36 31.25 0.28 0.97
C GLU A 36 30.67 -1.03 0.43
N GLN A 37 30.18 -1.90 1.33
CA GLN A 37 29.51 -3.15 0.94
C GLN A 37 28.30 -2.91 0.04
N PHE A 38 27.52 -1.85 0.30
CA PHE A 38 26.37 -1.53 -0.52
C PHE A 38 26.78 -1.01 -1.91
N SER A 39 27.81 -0.17 -1.97
CA SER A 39 28.30 0.40 -3.24
C SER A 39 28.94 -0.66 -4.12
N GLU A 40 29.56 -1.67 -3.52
CA GLU A 40 30.06 -2.86 -4.23
C GLU A 40 28.92 -3.73 -4.78
N ALA A 41 27.85 -3.94 -4.00
CA ALA A 41 26.71 -4.74 -4.43
C ALA A 41 25.78 -4.04 -5.44
N PHE A 42 25.70 -2.70 -5.38
CA PHE A 42 24.81 -1.89 -6.22
C PHE A 42 25.56 -0.68 -6.80
N PRO A 43 26.52 -0.88 -7.71
CA PRO A 43 27.38 0.18 -8.23
C PRO A 43 26.63 1.26 -9.03
N ASP A 44 25.50 0.90 -9.65
CA ASP A 44 24.68 1.82 -10.45
C ASP A 44 23.83 2.78 -9.60
N VAL A 45 23.78 2.54 -8.28
CA VAL A 45 22.93 3.29 -7.37
C VAL A 45 23.73 4.46 -6.80
N ASN A 46 23.39 5.69 -7.21
CA ASN A 46 24.01 6.88 -6.64
C ASN A 46 23.49 7.15 -5.23
N ILE A 47 24.37 7.07 -4.23
CA ILE A 47 24.03 7.18 -2.81
C ILE A 47 24.44 8.55 -2.28
N GLU A 48 23.46 9.31 -1.79
CA GLU A 48 23.72 10.46 -0.95
C GLU A 48 23.95 10.00 0.51
N TYR A 49 25.10 10.36 1.08
CA TYR A 49 25.52 9.91 2.41
C TYR A 49 24.46 10.14 3.51
N ASP A 50 23.90 11.35 3.57
CA ASP A 50 22.91 11.70 4.59
C ASP A 50 21.57 10.98 4.39
N ALA A 51 21.16 10.78 3.13
CA ALA A 51 19.97 10.01 2.81
C ALA A 51 20.13 8.55 3.22
N PHE A 52 21.28 7.94 2.93
CA PHE A 52 21.59 6.56 3.30
C PHE A 52 21.64 6.38 4.81
N LYS A 53 22.33 7.28 5.53
CA LYS A 53 22.41 7.26 7.00
C LYS A 53 21.01 7.30 7.63
N LYS A 54 20.17 8.24 7.20
CA LYS A 54 18.78 8.38 7.70
C LYS A 54 17.95 7.15 7.37
N HIS A 55 18.09 6.60 6.17
CA HIS A 55 17.34 5.42 5.74
C HIS A 55 17.73 4.17 6.52
N ARG A 56 19.03 3.91 6.69
CA ARG A 56 19.55 2.80 7.50
C ARG A 56 19.02 2.87 8.94
N LEU A 57 19.04 4.04 9.58
CA LEU A 57 18.52 4.20 10.94
C LEU A 57 17.03 3.84 11.03
N ARG A 58 16.22 4.21 10.03
CA ARG A 58 14.80 3.84 9.97
C ARG A 58 14.59 2.35 9.81
N LEU A 59 15.44 1.66 9.03
CA LEU A 59 15.38 0.21 8.85
C LEU A 59 15.72 -0.52 10.13
N ILE A 60 16.79 -0.11 10.82
CA ILE A 60 17.20 -0.68 12.11
C ILE A 60 16.06 -0.51 13.12
N ALA A 61 15.56 0.72 13.30
CA ALA A 61 14.45 0.97 14.22
C ALA A 61 13.21 0.15 13.88
N ARG A 62 12.89 -0.03 12.59
CA ARG A 62 11.76 -0.88 12.18
C ARG A 62 12.01 -2.35 12.54
N TYR A 63 13.21 -2.85 12.28
CA TYR A 63 13.58 -4.22 12.59
C TYR A 63 13.60 -4.49 14.10
N GLU A 64 14.12 -3.57 14.91
CA GLU A 64 14.13 -3.72 16.36
C GLU A 64 12.71 -3.71 16.95
N ASN A 65 11.81 -2.87 16.42
CA ASN A 65 10.44 -2.76 16.95
C ASN A 65 9.47 -3.81 16.41
N LYS A 66 9.65 -4.30 15.18
CA LYS A 66 8.69 -5.18 14.48
C LYS A 66 9.28 -6.50 14.01
N HIS A 67 10.60 -6.70 14.17
CA HIS A 67 11.35 -7.84 13.66
C HIS A 67 11.11 -8.12 12.16
N CYS A 68 10.86 -7.06 11.39
CA CYS A 68 10.47 -7.16 10.00
C CYS A 68 10.91 -5.93 9.20
N ILE A 69 11.33 -6.13 7.95
CA ILE A 69 11.76 -5.07 7.02
C ILE A 69 10.57 -4.57 6.19
N CYS A 70 9.55 -5.41 6.02
CA CYS A 70 8.38 -5.14 5.19
C CYS A 70 7.70 -3.83 5.61
N LYS A 71 7.36 -3.02 4.61
CA LYS A 71 6.45 -1.90 4.82
C LYS A 71 5.08 -2.50 5.12
N GLY A 72 4.45 -2.07 6.21
CA GLY A 72 3.08 -2.49 6.52
C GLY A 72 2.18 -2.18 5.32
N LYS A 73 1.23 -3.06 5.04
CA LYS A 73 0.19 -2.75 4.06
C LYS A 73 -0.47 -1.45 4.50
N SER A 74 -0.61 -0.50 3.58
CA SER A 74 -1.55 0.60 3.81
C SER A 74 -2.90 -0.07 4.10
N THR A 75 -3.55 0.28 5.19
CA THR A 75 -4.86 -0.27 5.56
C THR A 75 -5.94 0.10 4.53
N GLY A 76 -5.57 0.84 3.48
CA GLY A 76 -6.48 1.35 2.48
C GLY A 76 -7.53 2.26 3.11
N ARG A 77 -8.44 2.72 2.26
CA ARG A 77 -9.69 3.28 2.75
C ARG A 77 -10.60 2.11 3.13
N PRO A 78 -11.28 2.13 4.29
CA PRO A 78 -12.27 1.11 4.61
C PRO A 78 -13.34 1.05 3.52
N THR A 79 -13.47 -0.11 2.87
CA THR A 79 -14.49 -0.35 1.83
C THR A 79 -15.81 -0.85 2.45
N VAL A 80 -15.74 -1.45 3.64
CA VAL A 80 -16.90 -2.01 4.34
C VAL A 80 -17.62 -0.90 5.09
N LEU A 81 -18.92 -0.79 4.82
CA LEU A 81 -19.82 0.15 5.49
C LEU A 81 -20.05 -0.34 6.93
N THR A 82 -19.63 0.43 7.94
CA THR A 82 -19.87 0.11 9.35
C THR A 82 -21.30 0.45 9.74
N GLU A 83 -21.84 -0.19 10.79
CA GLU A 83 -23.17 0.10 11.35
C GLU A 83 -23.34 1.59 11.72
N GLU A 84 -22.27 2.23 12.20
CA GLU A 84 -22.25 3.66 12.49
C GLU A 84 -22.52 4.50 11.24
N VAL A 85 -21.90 4.15 10.11
CA VAL A 85 -22.10 4.85 8.83
C VAL A 85 -23.50 4.59 8.28
N VAL A 86 -24.05 3.38 8.48
CA VAL A 86 -25.44 3.06 8.11
C VAL A 86 -26.43 3.90 8.92
N ASN A 87 -26.22 3.98 10.24
CA ASN A 87 -27.09 4.74 11.15
C ASN A 87 -27.03 6.25 10.86
N ASP A 88 -25.84 6.79 10.55
CA ASP A 88 -25.68 8.18 10.13
C ASP A 88 -26.43 8.47 8.81
N ILE A 89 -26.34 7.58 7.82
CA ILE A 89 -27.09 7.70 6.57
C ILE A 89 -28.61 7.66 6.83
N GLN A 90 -29.07 6.74 7.68
CA GLN A 90 -30.50 6.64 8.04
C GLN A 90 -31.00 7.90 8.75
N GLN A 91 -30.26 8.44 9.71
CA GLN A 91 -30.62 9.68 10.41
C GLN A 91 -30.72 10.86 9.44
N ARG A 92 -29.81 10.96 8.47
CA ARG A 92 -29.85 12.05 7.46
C ARG A 92 -31.03 11.93 6.50
N ILE A 93 -31.41 10.71 6.11
CA ILE A 93 -32.60 10.45 5.31
C ILE A 93 -33.87 10.85 6.09
N GLN A 94 -33.94 10.52 7.38
CA GLN A 94 -35.05 10.91 8.26
C GLN A 94 -35.15 12.43 8.45
N GLN A 95 -34.03 13.12 8.63
CA GLN A 95 -33.99 14.57 8.84
C GLN A 95 -34.25 15.38 7.56
N SER A 96 -34.02 14.83 6.38
CA SER A 96 -34.19 15.54 5.10
C SER A 96 -34.62 14.60 3.98
N PRO A 97 -35.87 14.10 4.00
CA PRO A 97 -36.35 13.10 3.04
C PRO A 97 -36.40 13.60 1.60
N LYS A 98 -36.34 14.92 1.39
CA LYS A 98 -36.33 15.55 0.05
C LYS A 98 -34.94 15.63 -0.59
N LYS A 99 -33.86 15.37 0.15
CA LYS A 99 -32.49 15.42 -0.39
C LYS A 99 -32.18 14.10 -1.07
N SER A 100 -31.59 14.18 -2.26
CA SER A 100 -31.23 12.97 -3.01
C SER A 100 -30.04 12.26 -2.34
N ILE A 101 -29.99 10.92 -2.42
CA ILE A 101 -28.87 10.11 -1.89
C ILE A 101 -27.50 10.65 -2.34
N PRO A 102 -27.32 11.13 -3.59
CA PRO A 102 -26.08 11.79 -3.99
C PRO A 102 -25.70 12.99 -3.12
N GLN A 103 -26.65 13.87 -2.82
CA GLN A 103 -26.43 15.05 -1.97
C GLN A 103 -26.11 14.67 -0.52
N LEU A 104 -26.71 13.58 -0.01
CA LEU A 104 -26.42 13.06 1.33
C LEU A 104 -25.05 12.36 1.39
N SER A 105 -24.68 11.62 0.34
CA SER A 105 -23.38 10.93 0.21
C SER A 105 -22.20 11.90 0.02
N ALA A 106 -22.44 13.07 -0.56
CA ALA A 106 -21.42 14.12 -0.69
C ALA A 106 -21.07 14.76 0.67
N GLN A 107 -21.93 14.58 1.67
CA GLN A 107 -21.74 15.07 3.04
C GLN A 107 -21.13 14.00 3.96
N THR A 108 -20.89 12.79 3.48
CA THR A 108 -20.14 11.76 4.21
C THR A 108 -18.71 11.68 3.69
N VAL A 109 -17.76 11.32 4.56
CA VAL A 109 -16.33 11.24 4.23
C VAL A 109 -16.02 10.05 3.30
N VAL A 110 -17.03 9.37 2.74
CA VAL A 110 -16.90 8.12 1.96
C VAL A 110 -17.49 8.31 0.56
N VAL A 111 -16.62 8.58 -0.42
CA VAL A 111 -16.98 8.72 -1.85
C VAL A 111 -17.13 7.32 -2.46
N GLY A 112 -18.31 6.99 -3.00
CA GLY A 112 -18.55 5.76 -3.77
C GLY A 112 -19.75 4.88 -3.36
N VAL A 113 -20.52 5.24 -2.32
CA VAL A 113 -21.52 4.32 -1.72
C VAL A 113 -22.90 4.31 -2.39
N GLN A 114 -23.11 5.07 -3.48
CA GLN A 114 -24.46 5.28 -4.04
C GLN A 114 -25.13 3.98 -4.54
N ALA A 115 -24.37 3.04 -5.09
CA ALA A 115 -24.91 1.78 -5.59
C ALA A 115 -25.32 0.81 -4.47
N SER A 116 -24.53 0.71 -3.39
CA SER A 116 -24.86 -0.14 -2.23
C SER A 116 -25.99 0.42 -1.38
N VAL A 117 -26.03 1.75 -1.16
CA VAL A 117 -27.12 2.40 -0.40
C VAL A 117 -28.47 2.22 -1.11
N ARG A 118 -28.52 2.33 -2.45
CA ARG A 118 -29.77 2.12 -3.21
C ARG A 118 -30.33 0.70 -3.06
N LYS A 119 -29.47 -0.32 -3.03
CA LYS A 119 -29.89 -1.73 -2.81
C LYS A 119 -30.46 -1.96 -1.40
N GLN A 120 -29.89 -1.31 -0.38
CA GLN A 120 -30.25 -1.57 1.02
C GLN A 120 -31.41 -0.71 1.53
N VAL A 121 -31.69 0.43 0.90
CA VAL A 121 -32.84 1.31 1.20
C VAL A 121 -34.09 0.92 0.39
N GLY A 122 -34.04 -0.16 -0.41
CA GLY A 122 -35.22 -0.71 -1.10
C GLY A 122 -35.75 0.14 -2.27
N LEU A 123 -34.90 0.97 -2.89
CA LEU A 123 -35.28 1.86 -4.01
C LEU A 123 -35.08 1.21 -5.40
N ILE A 124 -34.85 -0.10 -5.46
CA ILE A 124 -34.78 -0.88 -6.70
C ILE A 124 -35.80 -2.00 -6.54
N SER A 125 -36.91 -1.91 -7.28
CA SER A 125 -37.85 -3.02 -7.46
C SER A 125 -37.17 -4.15 -8.23
N ASN A 126 -37.44 -5.40 -7.88
CA ASN A 126 -36.81 -6.60 -8.47
C ASN A 126 -37.31 -6.95 -9.88
N ASP A 127 -38.09 -6.10 -10.54
CA ASP A 127 -38.73 -6.39 -11.82
C ASP A 127 -38.31 -5.38 -12.89
N ASP A 128 -37.09 -5.52 -13.40
CA ASP A 128 -36.74 -5.07 -14.75
C ASP A 128 -35.63 -6.01 -15.27
N PRO A 129 -35.84 -6.73 -16.38
CA PRO A 129 -34.88 -7.70 -16.88
C PRO A 129 -33.64 -6.96 -17.41
N LEU A 130 -32.49 -7.36 -16.89
CA LEU A 130 -31.18 -6.99 -17.39
C LEU A 130 -31.04 -7.51 -18.82
N ASP A 131 -31.09 -6.61 -19.81
CA ASP A 131 -30.65 -6.90 -21.17
C ASP A 131 -29.10 -6.92 -21.18
N ILE A 132 -28.54 -8.05 -20.74
CA ILE A 132 -27.11 -8.35 -20.85
C ILE A 132 -26.96 -9.00 -22.22
N HIS A 133 -26.61 -8.19 -23.22
CA HIS A 133 -26.03 -8.72 -24.44
C HIS A 133 -24.72 -9.44 -24.06
N GLN A 134 -24.77 -10.77 -24.16
CA GLN A 134 -23.63 -11.66 -24.13
C GLN A 134 -22.61 -11.21 -25.18
N ASN A 135 -21.35 -11.14 -24.77
CA ASN A 135 -20.23 -11.45 -25.66
C ASN A 135 -19.13 -12.12 -24.82
N ASP A 136 -19.23 -13.44 -24.80
CA ASP A 136 -18.19 -14.36 -24.42
C ASP A 136 -17.43 -14.74 -25.69
N GLN A 137 -16.14 -14.36 -25.81
CA GLN A 137 -15.23 -15.10 -26.66
C GLN A 137 -13.75 -14.88 -26.28
N THR A 138 -13.28 -15.81 -25.45
CA THR A 138 -11.98 -16.55 -25.49
C THR A 138 -10.71 -15.88 -26.06
N ASP A 139 -9.72 -15.84 -25.17
CA ASP A 139 -8.27 -16.15 -25.32
C ASP A 139 -7.64 -16.21 -26.72
N HIS A 140 -6.53 -15.48 -26.91
CA HIS A 140 -5.26 -16.00 -27.45
C HIS A 140 -4.23 -14.85 -27.55
N TYR A 141 -3.14 -14.88 -26.76
CA TYR A 141 -1.88 -14.22 -27.14
C TYR A 141 -0.76 -15.26 -27.17
N VAL A 142 -0.35 -15.53 -28.41
CA VAL A 142 0.69 -16.45 -28.85
C VAL A 142 2.05 -15.77 -28.70
N TRP A 143 3.03 -16.48 -28.15
CA TRP A 143 4.45 -16.19 -28.27
C TRP A 143 4.89 -16.26 -29.73
N LEU A 144 5.78 -15.35 -30.21
CA LEU A 144 6.94 -15.66 -31.08
C LEU A 144 7.68 -14.39 -31.56
N THR A 145 8.96 -14.32 -31.17
CA THR A 145 10.17 -13.99 -31.96
C THR A 145 10.10 -13.14 -33.25
N GLY A 146 10.80 -11.99 -33.22
CA GLY A 146 11.90 -11.55 -34.12
C GLY A 146 11.73 -11.45 -35.65
N VAL A 147 12.21 -10.35 -36.25
CA VAL A 147 13.29 -10.26 -37.28
C VAL A 147 13.35 -8.85 -37.92
N VAL A 148 14.58 -8.30 -37.91
CA VAL A 148 15.33 -7.49 -38.91
C VAL A 148 14.58 -6.62 -39.93
N ALA A 149 15.00 -5.34 -40.00
CA ALA A 149 15.27 -4.63 -41.25
C ALA A 149 16.57 -3.84 -41.09
#